data_AF-A0A7L2DG23-F1
#
_entry.id   AF-A0A7L2DG23-F1
#
_cell.length_a   1.000
_cell.length_b   1.000
_cell.length_c   1.000
_cell.angle_alpha   90.00
_cell.angle_beta   90.00
_cell.angle_gamma   90.00
#
_symmetry.space_group_name_H-M   'P 1'
#
loop_
_entity.id
_entity.type
_entity.pdbx_description
1 polymer ?
#
loop_
_entity_poly.entity_id
_entity_poly.type
_entity_poly.pdbx_seq_one_letter_code
_entity_poly.pdbx_strand_id
1 'polypeptide(L)'
;MLEFQTPELLRMPLQELCLHTKLLAPINCPVVDFLMKAPDPPPALIVKNALQMLKTIDAMDPWEDLTELGYHLTELPVEPHLGKMVLCAIVLKCLNPVLTIACSLAYRDPFVLPTLASQKRAAMLCRKCFTAGTFSDHMVLLRAFQAWQKARSDGWERAFCEKNFLSQATMQIIVGMRTQLIGQLRASGFIRARGGGDIRDVNANSENWAVVKAALVAGMYPNLVHVDRQSLVLTAPKEKKVRLHPTSVLSQPQYKKIPPVNGQTAAVQALPTDWLIYDEMTRAHRIANIRCCSVVTPVTVALFCGPARLPSNALQASASCEGDRVSSDSSDSEMEDRTTSNVSLLKLDEWLHLRVDSEV
;
A
#
# COMPACT_ATOMS: atom_id res chain seq x y z
N MET A 1 -36.48 10.21 -6.97
CA MET A 1 -35.34 10.40 -6.04
C MET A 1 -35.56 9.49 -4.85
N LEU A 2 -34.50 8.91 -4.28
CA LEU A 2 -34.64 8.26 -2.97
C LEU A 2 -35.09 9.32 -1.95
N GLU A 3 -36.02 8.96 -1.07
CA GLU A 3 -36.59 9.87 -0.06
C GLU A 3 -35.57 10.24 1.02
N PHE A 4 -34.66 9.30 1.31
CA PHE A 4 -33.55 9.49 2.25
C PHE A 4 -32.23 9.03 1.64
N GLN A 5 -31.13 9.59 2.10
CA GLN A 5 -29.79 9.12 1.76
C GLN A 5 -29.55 7.75 2.41
N THR A 6 -28.93 6.83 1.67
CA THR A 6 -28.52 5.53 2.22
C THR A 6 -27.64 5.71 3.48
N PRO A 7 -27.83 4.93 4.56
CA PRO A 7 -26.99 4.99 5.76
C PRO A 7 -25.49 4.79 5.48
N GLU A 8 -24.62 5.40 6.29
CA GLU A 8 -23.16 5.26 6.17
C GLU A 8 -22.69 3.83 6.40
N LEU A 9 -23.33 3.11 7.32
CA LEU A 9 -23.09 1.70 7.62
C LEU A 9 -23.17 0.80 6.36
N LEU A 10 -23.94 1.21 5.35
CA LEU A 10 -24.11 0.46 4.10
C LEU A 10 -23.19 0.97 2.98
N ARG A 11 -22.43 2.04 3.20
CA ARG A 11 -21.63 2.73 2.16
C ARG A 11 -20.14 2.81 2.47
N MET A 12 -19.76 2.75 3.75
CA MET A 12 -18.37 2.93 4.17
C MET A 12 -17.68 1.57 4.41
N PRO A 13 -16.34 1.52 4.30
CA PRO A 13 -15.56 0.35 4.72
C PRO A 13 -15.82 0.04 6.20
N LEU A 14 -15.90 -1.25 6.56
CA LEU A 14 -16.34 -1.71 7.88
C LEU A 14 -15.19 -2.14 8.80
N GLN A 15 -13.93 -2.04 8.38
CA GLN A 15 -12.78 -2.56 9.13
C GLN A 15 -12.64 -1.89 10.49
N GLU A 16 -12.66 -0.55 10.53
CA GLU A 16 -12.62 0.21 11.78
C GLU A 16 -13.82 -0.12 12.67
N LEU A 17 -15.02 -0.18 12.09
CA LEU A 17 -16.25 -0.54 12.82
C LEU A 17 -16.16 -1.95 13.41
N CYS A 18 -15.60 -2.91 12.69
CA CYS A 18 -15.46 -4.29 13.16
C CYS A 18 -14.51 -4.39 14.37
N LEU A 19 -13.40 -3.63 14.38
CA LEU A 19 -12.51 -3.56 15.55
C LEU A 19 -13.24 -3.00 16.77
N HIS A 20 -13.92 -1.86 16.61
CA HIS A 20 -14.69 -1.25 17.70
C HIS A 20 -15.85 -2.12 18.17
N THR A 21 -16.50 -2.83 17.24
CA THR A 21 -17.57 -3.77 17.56
C THR A 21 -17.03 -4.88 18.45
N LYS A 22 -15.85 -5.44 18.15
CA LYS A 22 -15.26 -6.48 18.99
C LYS A 22 -14.90 -5.99 20.40
N LEU A 23 -14.51 -4.72 20.57
CA LEU A 23 -14.28 -4.13 21.89
C LEU A 23 -15.55 -4.01 22.75
N LEU A 24 -16.69 -3.77 22.10
CA LEU A 24 -17.95 -3.42 22.78
C LEU A 24 -18.95 -4.58 22.85
N ALA A 25 -18.84 -5.55 21.95
CA ALA A 25 -19.73 -6.69 21.88
C ALA A 25 -19.53 -7.62 23.09
N PRO A 26 -20.58 -8.36 23.50
CA PRO A 26 -20.43 -9.40 24.51
C PRO A 26 -19.35 -10.43 24.10
N ILE A 27 -18.60 -10.96 25.07
CA ILE A 27 -17.42 -11.82 24.85
C ILE A 27 -17.65 -12.93 23.81
N ASN A 28 -18.81 -13.59 23.86
CA ASN A 28 -19.15 -14.72 22.99
C ASN A 28 -20.05 -14.33 21.80
N CYS A 29 -20.07 -13.05 21.40
CA CYS A 29 -20.87 -12.57 20.28
C CYS A 29 -19.96 -12.32 19.06
N PRO A 30 -20.13 -13.08 17.96
CA PRO A 30 -19.45 -12.77 16.71
C PRO A 30 -19.80 -11.36 16.23
N VAL A 31 -18.83 -10.70 15.57
CA VAL A 31 -19.00 -9.32 15.07
C VAL A 31 -20.16 -9.23 14.07
N VAL A 32 -20.30 -10.24 13.20
CA VAL A 32 -21.40 -10.34 12.25
C VAL A 32 -22.75 -10.32 12.97
N ASP A 33 -22.93 -11.16 13.98
CA ASP A 33 -24.19 -11.31 14.72
C ASP A 33 -24.55 -10.04 15.49
N PHE A 34 -23.54 -9.31 15.98
CA PHE A 34 -23.74 -8.02 16.61
C PHE A 34 -24.24 -6.97 15.60
N LEU A 35 -23.58 -6.84 14.45
CA LEU A 35 -23.95 -5.85 13.42
C LEU A 35 -25.29 -6.16 12.74
N MET A 36 -25.72 -7.43 12.72
CA MET A 36 -27.05 -7.82 12.24
C MET A 36 -28.21 -7.27 13.09
N LYS A 37 -27.92 -6.76 14.29
CA LYS A 37 -28.92 -6.12 15.18
C LYS A 37 -29.12 -4.63 14.90
N ALA A 38 -28.36 -4.04 13.98
CA ALA A 38 -28.54 -2.66 13.57
C ALA A 38 -29.90 -2.46 12.87
N PRO A 39 -30.49 -1.25 12.88
CA PRO A 39 -31.75 -0.96 12.18
C PRO A 39 -31.70 -1.32 10.69
N ASP A 40 -30.60 -0.96 10.03
CA ASP A 40 -30.28 -1.32 8.65
C ASP A 40 -28.94 -2.07 8.63
N PRO A 41 -28.94 -3.41 8.76
CA PRO A 41 -27.71 -4.17 8.91
C PRO A 41 -26.92 -4.24 7.59
N PRO A 42 -25.57 -4.17 7.64
CA PRO A 42 -24.75 -4.34 6.45
C PRO A 42 -24.82 -5.78 5.93
N PRO A 43 -24.61 -6.03 4.63
CA PRO A 43 -24.59 -7.40 4.11
C PRO A 43 -23.50 -8.23 4.80
N ALA A 44 -23.83 -9.43 5.26
CA ALA A 44 -22.92 -10.29 6.03
C ALA A 44 -21.59 -10.58 5.31
N LEU A 45 -21.62 -10.67 3.98
CA LEU A 45 -20.41 -10.84 3.16
C LEU A 45 -19.44 -9.66 3.29
N ILE A 46 -19.93 -8.43 3.40
CA ILE A 46 -19.09 -7.23 3.55
C ILE A 46 -18.43 -7.23 4.93
N VAL A 47 -19.17 -7.60 5.99
CA VAL A 47 -18.61 -7.75 7.34
C VAL A 47 -17.53 -8.84 7.35
N LYS A 48 -17.81 -10.02 6.77
CA LYS A 48 -16.82 -11.11 6.66
C LYS A 48 -15.56 -10.70 5.90
N ASN A 49 -15.70 -9.93 4.82
CA ASN A 49 -14.55 -9.40 4.08
C ASN A 49 -13.72 -8.42 4.91
N ALA A 50 -14.38 -7.56 5.71
CA ALA A 50 -13.69 -6.65 6.63
C ALA A 50 -12.94 -7.42 7.73
N LEU A 51 -13.57 -8.44 8.33
CA LEU A 51 -12.93 -9.33 9.31
C LEU A 51 -11.74 -10.07 8.69
N GLN A 52 -11.87 -10.59 7.47
CA GLN A 52 -10.76 -11.24 6.77
C GLN A 52 -9.59 -10.27 6.54
N MET A 53 -9.87 -9.02 6.19
CA MET A 53 -8.83 -7.99 6.05
C MET A 53 -8.12 -7.72 7.38
N LEU A 54 -8.87 -7.59 8.48
CA LEU A 54 -8.31 -7.39 9.82
C LEU A 54 -7.42 -8.56 10.27
N LYS A 55 -7.82 -9.80 9.97
CA LYS A 55 -7.01 -11.00 10.18
C LYS A 55 -5.74 -10.98 9.33
N THR A 56 -5.86 -10.57 8.07
CA THR A 56 -4.72 -10.49 7.13
C THR A 56 -3.66 -9.48 7.57
N ILE A 57 -4.06 -8.40 8.25
CA ILE A 57 -3.13 -7.42 8.80
C ILE A 57 -2.71 -7.71 10.25
N ASP A 58 -3.07 -8.88 10.80
CA ASP A 58 -2.81 -9.31 12.18
C ASP A 58 -3.44 -8.41 13.26
N ALA A 59 -4.51 -7.65 12.93
CA ALA A 59 -5.27 -6.86 13.90
C ALA A 59 -6.25 -7.73 14.70
N MET A 60 -6.69 -8.84 14.11
CA MET A 60 -7.48 -9.87 14.77
C MET A 60 -6.83 -11.23 14.54
N ASP A 61 -7.01 -12.14 15.47
CA ASP A 61 -6.60 -13.53 15.31
C ASP A 61 -7.65 -14.35 14.53
N PRO A 62 -7.38 -15.65 14.23
CA PRO A 62 -8.33 -16.50 13.52
C PRO A 62 -9.71 -16.63 14.20
N TRP A 63 -9.77 -16.47 15.53
CA TRP A 63 -10.97 -16.57 16.36
C TRP A 63 -11.74 -15.26 16.53
N GLU A 64 -11.33 -14.20 15.81
CA GLU A 64 -11.91 -12.85 15.89
C GLU A 64 -11.63 -12.14 17.21
N ASP A 65 -10.59 -12.52 17.94
CA ASP A 65 -10.10 -11.78 19.10
C ASP A 65 -9.08 -10.73 18.67
N LEU A 66 -9.07 -9.59 19.37
CA LEU A 66 -8.13 -8.50 19.09
C LEU A 66 -6.72 -8.92 19.53
N THR A 67 -5.77 -8.75 18.63
CA THR A 67 -4.34 -8.83 18.98
C THR A 67 -3.90 -7.54 19.67
N GLU A 68 -2.69 -7.52 20.26
CA GLU A 68 -2.10 -6.28 20.80
C GLU A 68 -2.03 -5.17 19.73
N LEU A 69 -1.70 -5.54 18.48
CA LEU A 69 -1.77 -4.62 17.35
C LEU A 69 -3.19 -4.11 17.15
N GLY A 70 -4.18 -5.00 17.15
CA GLY A 70 -5.61 -4.64 17.04
C GLY A 70 -6.06 -3.61 18.06
N TYR A 71 -5.68 -3.78 19.32
CA TYR A 71 -5.96 -2.81 20.39
C TYR A 71 -5.35 -1.44 20.07
N HIS A 72 -4.08 -1.37 19.69
CA HIS A 72 -3.45 -0.09 19.34
C HIS A 72 -4.08 0.55 18.09
N LEU A 73 -4.53 -0.24 17.12
CA LEU A 73 -5.20 0.30 15.92
C LEU A 73 -6.56 0.94 16.24
N THR A 74 -7.27 0.48 17.28
CA THR A 74 -8.53 1.12 17.70
C THR A 74 -8.36 2.52 18.29
N GLU A 75 -7.16 2.86 18.76
CA GLU A 75 -6.87 4.18 19.34
C GLU A 75 -6.48 5.22 18.27
N LEU A 76 -6.18 4.77 17.04
CA LEU A 76 -5.71 5.65 15.97
C LEU A 76 -6.89 6.14 15.11
N PRO A 77 -7.05 7.46 14.88
CA PRO A 77 -8.14 8.03 14.09
C PRO A 77 -7.90 7.93 12.57
N VAL A 78 -7.54 6.73 12.10
CA VAL A 78 -7.32 6.39 10.69
C VAL A 78 -7.70 4.93 10.45
N GLU A 79 -7.87 4.56 9.19
CA GLU A 79 -8.13 3.16 8.83
C GLU A 79 -7.03 2.22 9.38
N PRO A 80 -7.38 0.99 9.81
CA PRO A 80 -6.45 0.09 10.50
C PRO A 80 -5.16 -0.20 9.71
N HIS A 81 -5.23 -0.28 8.39
CA HIS A 81 -4.08 -0.54 7.53
C HIS A 81 -3.10 0.66 7.49
N LEU A 82 -3.61 1.89 7.51
CA LEU A 82 -2.82 3.11 7.65
C LEU A 82 -2.25 3.26 9.07
N GLY A 83 -3.02 2.86 10.09
CA GLY A 83 -2.52 2.77 11.46
C GLY A 83 -1.32 1.82 11.56
N LYS A 84 -1.42 0.62 10.98
CA LYS A 84 -0.31 -0.35 10.90
C LYS A 84 0.91 0.25 10.19
N MET A 85 0.68 0.94 9.07
CA MET A 85 1.74 1.66 8.35
C MET A 85 2.52 2.63 9.25
N VAL A 86 1.79 3.44 10.03
CA VAL A 86 2.37 4.45 10.93
C VAL A 86 3.11 3.78 12.08
N LEU A 87 2.56 2.72 12.70
CA LEU A 87 3.23 1.97 13.75
C LEU A 87 4.52 1.30 13.26
N CYS A 88 4.49 0.69 12.07
CA CYS A 88 5.69 0.15 11.43
C CYS A 88 6.74 1.24 11.16
N ALA A 89 6.33 2.44 10.76
CA ALA A 89 7.25 3.55 10.54
C ALA A 89 7.97 4.03 11.81
N ILE A 90 7.35 3.87 12.99
CA ILE A 90 8.00 4.16 14.27
C ILE A 90 9.12 3.16 14.54
N VAL A 91 8.84 1.87 14.35
CA VAL A 91 9.85 0.80 14.50
C VAL A 91 11.00 0.98 13.52
N LEU A 92 10.69 1.34 12.28
CA LEU A 92 11.66 1.60 11.21
C LEU A 92 12.34 2.98 11.31
N LYS A 93 11.92 3.82 12.26
CA LYS A 93 12.41 5.17 12.51
C LYS A 93 12.29 6.12 11.31
N CYS A 94 11.21 6.00 10.53
CA CYS A 94 10.92 6.82 9.36
C CYS A 94 9.53 7.50 9.44
N LEU A 95 9.13 7.93 10.64
CA LEU A 95 7.75 8.35 10.93
C LEU A 95 7.26 9.54 10.08
N ASN A 96 8.03 10.63 9.99
CA ASN A 96 7.59 11.90 9.40
C ASN A 96 7.09 11.78 7.94
N PRO A 97 7.84 11.16 7.00
CA PRO A 97 7.36 10.98 5.64
C PRO A 97 6.14 10.06 5.58
N VAL A 98 6.15 8.95 6.33
CA VAL A 98 5.02 8.00 6.36
C VAL A 98 3.77 8.65 6.90
N LEU A 99 3.89 9.45 7.95
CA LEU A 99 2.77 10.17 8.55
C LEU A 99 2.13 11.16 7.55
N THR A 100 2.94 11.85 6.73
CA THR A 100 2.42 12.74 5.67
C THR A 100 1.63 11.93 4.65
N ILE A 101 2.19 10.80 4.23
CA ILE A 101 1.58 9.92 3.24
C ILE A 101 0.27 9.35 3.79
N ALA A 102 0.29 8.73 4.98
CA ALA A 102 -0.88 8.16 5.63
C ALA A 102 -2.02 9.19 5.80
N CYS A 103 -1.73 10.41 6.26
CA CYS A 103 -2.76 11.47 6.34
C CYS A 103 -3.30 11.92 4.98
N SER A 104 -2.47 11.86 3.93
CA SER A 104 -2.91 12.20 2.57
C SER A 104 -3.85 11.12 2.02
N LEU A 105 -3.54 9.84 2.28
CA LEU A 105 -4.38 8.70 1.88
C LEU A 105 -5.69 8.66 2.67
N ALA A 106 -5.65 8.88 3.98
CA ALA A 106 -6.82 8.85 4.87
C ALA A 106 -7.87 9.93 4.59
N TYR A 107 -7.52 11.01 3.88
CA TYR A 107 -8.45 12.10 3.57
C TYR A 107 -8.82 12.17 2.09
N ARG A 108 -7.90 12.68 1.25
CA ARG A 108 -8.03 12.71 -0.22
C ARG A 108 -6.75 13.20 -0.88
N ASP A 109 -6.59 12.87 -2.16
CA ASP A 109 -5.54 13.40 -3.03
C ASP A 109 -5.57 14.95 -3.06
N PRO A 110 -4.47 15.66 -2.70
CA PRO A 110 -4.42 17.12 -2.71
C PRO A 110 -4.36 17.72 -4.12
N PHE A 111 -4.07 16.93 -5.15
CA PHE A 111 -4.05 17.40 -6.54
C PHE A 111 -5.46 17.57 -7.09
N VAL A 112 -5.76 18.78 -7.56
CA VAL A 112 -7.03 19.14 -8.19
C VAL A 112 -6.98 18.81 -9.66
N LEU A 113 -7.97 18.06 -10.14
CA LEU A 113 -8.16 17.84 -11.57
C LEU A 113 -8.80 19.09 -12.19
N PRO A 114 -8.13 19.78 -13.13
CA PRO A 114 -8.70 20.96 -13.75
C PRO A 114 -9.90 20.59 -14.62
N THR A 115 -10.94 21.43 -14.58
CA THR A 115 -12.16 21.28 -15.39
C THR A 115 -11.87 21.52 -16.88
N LEU A 116 -11.00 22.48 -17.19
CA LEU A 116 -10.56 22.80 -18.54
C LEU A 116 -9.61 21.72 -19.08
N ALA A 117 -10.00 21.09 -20.19
CA ALA A 117 -9.21 20.05 -20.84
C ALA A 117 -7.78 20.52 -21.23
N SER A 118 -7.63 21.80 -21.58
CA SER A 118 -6.33 22.42 -21.92
C SER A 118 -5.33 22.39 -20.75
N GLN A 119 -5.82 22.43 -19.51
CA GLN A 119 -4.99 22.45 -18.31
C GLN A 119 -4.65 21.05 -17.78
N LYS A 120 -5.36 19.99 -18.21
CA LYS A 120 -5.11 18.61 -17.75
C LYS A 120 -3.67 18.17 -18.00
N ARG A 121 -3.09 18.54 -19.15
CA ARG A 121 -1.69 18.23 -19.47
C ARG A 121 -0.71 18.97 -18.56
N ALA A 122 -0.96 20.25 -18.29
CA ALA A 122 -0.14 21.03 -17.38
C ALA A 122 -0.18 20.45 -15.95
N ALA A 123 -1.36 20.09 -15.45
CA ALA A 123 -1.51 19.45 -14.14
C ALA A 123 -0.73 18.13 -14.03
N MET A 124 -0.79 17.28 -15.05
CA MET A 124 -0.01 16.03 -15.10
C MET A 124 1.51 16.29 -15.11
N LEU A 125 1.96 17.34 -15.80
CA LEU A 125 3.39 17.72 -15.82
C LEU A 125 3.83 18.28 -14.45
N CYS A 126 3.03 19.14 -13.82
CA CYS A 126 3.31 19.64 -12.47
C CYS A 126 3.40 18.49 -11.45
N ARG A 127 2.46 17.54 -11.49
CA ARG A 127 2.51 16.33 -10.64
C ARG A 127 3.79 15.52 -10.88
N LYS A 128 4.25 15.42 -12.12
CA LYS A 128 5.48 14.70 -12.48
C LYS A 128 6.75 15.32 -11.87
N CYS A 129 6.78 16.64 -11.68
CA CYS A 129 7.93 17.33 -11.07
C CYS A 129 8.23 16.84 -9.64
N PHE A 130 7.25 16.23 -8.95
CA PHE A 130 7.40 15.69 -7.61
C PHE A 130 7.80 14.21 -7.58
N THR A 131 8.02 13.57 -8.73
CA THR A 131 8.31 12.12 -8.80
C THR A 131 9.70 11.75 -8.31
N ALA A 132 10.67 12.65 -8.46
CA ALA A 132 12.07 12.41 -8.11
C ALA A 132 12.68 11.13 -8.72
N GLY A 133 12.11 10.61 -9.82
CA GLY A 133 12.54 9.34 -10.43
C GLY A 133 12.27 8.09 -9.58
N THR A 134 11.47 8.17 -8.50
CA THR A 134 11.32 7.04 -7.55
C THR A 134 10.23 6.03 -7.91
N PHE A 135 9.54 6.22 -9.03
CA PHE A 135 8.39 5.41 -9.49
C PHE A 135 7.34 5.23 -8.38
N SER A 136 6.90 6.34 -7.77
CA SER A 136 5.98 6.32 -6.64
C SER A 136 5.07 7.55 -6.61
N ASP A 137 3.76 7.33 -6.60
CA ASP A 137 2.75 8.34 -6.30
C ASP A 137 2.81 8.79 -4.83
N HIS A 138 3.20 7.90 -3.92
CA HIS A 138 3.35 8.22 -2.50
C HIS A 138 4.49 9.25 -2.28
N MET A 139 5.60 9.13 -3.03
CA MET A 139 6.67 10.15 -3.05
C MET A 139 6.15 11.50 -3.57
N VAL A 140 5.29 11.47 -4.59
CA VAL A 140 4.68 12.68 -5.16
C VAL A 140 3.83 13.40 -4.10
N LEU A 141 3.02 12.68 -3.33
CA LEU A 141 2.24 13.25 -2.22
C LEU A 141 3.16 13.89 -1.17
N LEU A 142 4.21 13.16 -0.75
CA LEU A 142 5.18 13.64 0.23
C LEU A 142 5.88 14.93 -0.22
N ARG A 143 6.44 14.94 -1.44
CA ARG A 143 7.19 16.09 -1.95
C ARG A 143 6.30 17.29 -2.24
N ALA A 144 5.06 17.06 -2.71
CA ALA A 144 4.10 18.14 -2.90
C ALA A 144 3.76 18.81 -1.56
N PHE A 145 3.53 18.02 -0.52
CA PHE A 145 3.27 18.53 0.82
C PHE A 145 4.46 19.30 1.41
N GLN A 146 5.68 18.75 1.33
CA GLN A 146 6.90 19.42 1.79
C GLN A 146 7.16 20.74 1.07
N ALA A 147 7.00 20.76 -0.26
CA ALA A 147 7.18 21.97 -1.06
C ALA A 147 6.09 23.02 -0.74
N TRP A 148 4.85 22.58 -0.52
CA TRP A 148 3.76 23.45 -0.06
C TRP A 148 4.04 24.02 1.33
N GLN A 149 4.53 23.23 2.29
CA GLN A 149 4.90 23.70 3.62
C GLN A 149 5.95 24.81 3.55
N LYS A 150 6.95 24.66 2.68
CA LYS A 150 7.96 25.71 2.43
C LYS A 150 7.33 26.96 1.80
N ALA A 151 6.49 26.81 0.78
CA ALA A 151 5.81 27.96 0.18
C ALA A 151 4.91 28.70 1.19
N ARG A 152 4.32 27.97 2.14
CA ARG A 152 3.55 28.53 3.25
C ARG A 152 4.42 29.30 4.23
N SER A 153 5.57 28.77 4.66
CA SER A 153 6.50 29.51 5.54
C SER A 153 7.01 30.78 4.89
N ASP A 154 7.19 30.75 3.56
CA ASP A 154 7.71 31.86 2.78
C ASP A 154 6.61 32.87 2.36
N GLY A 155 5.34 32.61 2.70
CA GLY A 155 4.22 33.55 2.46
C GLY A 155 3.61 33.55 1.05
N TRP A 156 3.93 32.57 0.19
CA TRP A 156 3.42 32.48 -1.18
C TRP A 156 2.63 31.19 -1.46
N GLU A 157 2.02 30.62 -0.41
CA GLU A 157 1.22 29.39 -0.42
C GLU A 157 0.17 29.36 -1.55
N ARG A 158 -0.59 30.45 -1.71
CA ARG A 158 -1.67 30.52 -2.68
C ARG A 158 -1.16 30.39 -4.11
N ALA A 159 -0.12 31.15 -4.45
CA ALA A 159 0.51 31.08 -5.76
C ALA A 159 1.14 29.70 -6.03
N PHE A 160 1.71 29.06 -5.00
CA PHE A 160 2.22 27.69 -5.10
C PHE A 160 1.11 26.68 -5.41
N CYS A 161 -0.03 26.76 -4.71
CA CYS A 161 -1.17 25.88 -4.92
C CYS A 161 -1.77 26.06 -6.33
N GLU A 162 -1.97 27.29 -6.78
CA GLU A 162 -2.49 27.61 -8.11
C GLU A 162 -1.56 27.06 -9.21
N LYS A 163 -0.24 27.29 -9.08
CA LYS A 163 0.77 26.82 -10.05
C LYS A 163 0.85 25.29 -10.15
N ASN A 164 0.67 24.59 -9.04
CA ASN A 164 0.85 23.14 -8.96
C ASN A 164 -0.45 22.35 -8.97
N PHE A 165 -1.60 23.02 -9.17
CA PHE A 165 -2.92 22.40 -9.12
C PHE A 165 -3.18 21.67 -7.80
N LEU A 166 -2.87 22.32 -6.68
CA LEU A 166 -3.07 21.77 -5.33
C LEU A 166 -4.21 22.48 -4.60
N SER A 167 -4.94 21.73 -3.79
CA SER A 167 -5.98 22.27 -2.92
C SER A 167 -5.39 22.73 -1.59
N GLN A 168 -5.37 24.05 -1.37
CA GLN A 168 -4.90 24.65 -0.12
C GLN A 168 -5.67 24.09 1.10
N ALA A 169 -7.00 24.03 1.01
CA ALA A 169 -7.84 23.49 2.09
C ALA A 169 -7.49 22.03 2.43
N THR A 170 -7.22 21.21 1.42
CA THR A 170 -6.81 19.80 1.62
C THR A 170 -5.49 19.71 2.35
N MET A 171 -4.49 20.52 1.95
CA MET A 171 -3.19 20.54 2.64
C MET A 171 -3.31 20.96 4.12
N GLN A 172 -4.19 21.92 4.43
CA GLN A 172 -4.45 22.33 5.82
C GLN A 172 -5.08 21.21 6.65
N ILE A 173 -6.04 20.46 6.08
CA ILE A 173 -6.65 19.31 6.74
C ILE A 173 -5.59 18.23 7.02
N ILE A 174 -4.71 17.94 6.05
CA ILE A 174 -3.60 17.00 6.23
C ILE A 174 -2.69 17.44 7.39
N VAL A 175 -2.38 18.74 7.55
CA VAL A 175 -1.63 19.25 8.72
C VAL A 175 -2.37 18.98 10.03
N GLY A 176 -3.69 19.20 10.06
CA GLY A 176 -4.54 18.91 11.22
C GLY A 176 -4.48 17.44 11.62
N MET A 177 -4.68 16.54 10.66
CA MET A 177 -4.62 15.08 10.87
C MET A 177 -3.25 14.62 11.36
N ARG A 178 -2.15 15.16 10.80
CA ARG A 178 -0.79 14.89 11.28
C ARG A 178 -0.63 15.28 12.74
N THR A 179 -1.14 16.45 13.11
CA THR A 179 -1.07 16.95 14.49
C THR A 179 -1.85 16.05 15.44
N GLN A 180 -3.05 15.63 15.04
CA GLN A 180 -3.88 14.71 15.83
C GLN A 180 -3.20 13.34 16.01
N LEU A 181 -2.69 12.75 14.93
CA LEU A 181 -2.00 11.45 15.01
C LEU A 181 -0.74 11.51 15.86
N ILE A 182 0.09 12.56 15.74
CA ILE A 182 1.25 12.74 16.64
C ILE A 182 0.79 12.85 18.10
N GLY A 183 -0.31 13.56 18.35
CA GLY A 183 -0.92 13.65 19.67
C GLY A 183 -1.28 12.29 20.24
N GLN A 184 -1.97 11.46 19.46
CA GLN A 184 -2.36 10.10 19.87
C GLN A 184 -1.15 9.18 20.07
N LEU A 185 -0.17 9.20 19.15
CA LEU A 185 1.05 8.40 19.30
C LEU A 185 1.87 8.78 20.54
N ARG A 186 1.81 10.03 20.99
CA ARG A 186 2.39 10.46 22.28
C ARG A 186 1.56 9.96 23.46
N ALA A 187 0.24 10.05 23.38
CA ALA A 187 -0.68 9.61 24.42
C ALA A 187 -0.56 8.10 24.69
N SER A 188 -0.48 7.29 23.62
CA SER A 188 -0.28 5.83 23.71
C SER A 188 1.17 5.41 23.99
N GLY A 189 2.09 6.37 24.18
CA GLY A 189 3.48 6.09 24.57
C GLY A 189 4.43 5.63 23.46
N PHE A 190 3.98 5.59 22.21
CA PHE A 190 4.84 5.26 21.05
C PHE A 190 5.88 6.35 20.75
N ILE A 191 5.58 7.61 21.07
CA ILE A 191 6.53 8.73 20.96
C ILE A 191 6.77 9.29 22.35
N ARG A 192 8.00 9.14 22.84
CA ARG A 192 8.42 9.63 24.15
C ARG A 192 8.81 11.10 24.10
N ALA A 193 8.75 11.77 25.25
CA ALA A 193 9.13 13.18 25.35
C ALA A 193 10.65 13.40 25.19
N ARG A 194 11.47 12.45 25.67
CA ARG A 194 12.94 12.51 25.67
C ARG A 194 13.54 11.11 25.61
N GLY A 195 14.79 11.02 25.14
CA GLY A 195 15.56 9.77 25.09
C GLY A 195 15.25 8.92 23.86
N GLY A 196 15.56 7.63 23.94
CA GLY A 196 15.18 6.67 22.88
C GLY A 196 13.67 6.62 22.72
N GLY A 197 13.19 6.69 21.48
CA GLY A 197 11.77 6.85 21.13
C GLY A 197 11.27 8.29 21.13
N ASP A 198 12.12 9.32 21.29
CA ASP A 198 11.70 10.71 21.07
C ASP A 198 11.41 11.00 19.59
N ILE A 199 10.83 12.17 19.31
CA ILE A 199 10.44 12.54 17.94
C ILE A 199 11.62 12.55 16.95
N ARG A 200 12.86 12.75 17.42
CA ARG A 200 14.05 12.72 16.56
C ARG A 200 14.48 11.28 16.32
N ASP A 201 14.49 10.44 17.36
CA ASP A 201 14.85 9.03 17.26
C ASP A 201 13.93 8.26 16.30
N VAL A 202 12.61 8.46 16.40
CA VAL A 202 11.62 7.82 15.49
C VAL A 202 11.68 8.35 14.04
N ASN A 203 12.62 9.25 13.75
CA ASN A 203 12.86 9.86 12.45
C ASN A 203 14.30 9.70 11.94
N ALA A 204 15.13 8.89 12.60
CA ALA A 204 16.52 8.68 12.22
C ALA A 204 16.73 8.22 10.76
N ASN A 205 15.76 7.50 10.20
CA ASN A 205 15.79 6.94 8.84
C ASN A 205 14.81 7.64 7.87
N SER A 206 14.25 8.80 8.22
CA SER A 206 13.22 9.46 7.41
C SER A 206 13.67 9.89 6.01
N GLU A 207 14.97 10.11 5.80
CA GLU A 207 15.53 10.43 4.47
C GLU A 207 15.82 9.16 3.64
N ASN A 208 15.77 7.96 4.23
CA ASN A 208 16.00 6.71 3.52
C ASN A 208 14.69 6.21 2.90
N TRP A 209 14.51 6.49 1.61
CA TRP A 209 13.30 6.12 0.89
C TRP A 209 13.06 4.60 0.83
N ALA A 210 14.09 3.76 0.88
CA ALA A 210 13.89 2.30 0.92
C ALA A 210 13.22 1.86 2.23
N VAL A 211 13.60 2.47 3.35
CA VAL A 211 12.97 2.24 4.66
C VAL A 211 11.55 2.80 4.69
N VAL A 212 11.31 3.96 4.09
CA VAL A 212 9.94 4.49 3.95
C VAL A 212 9.07 3.54 3.13
N LYS A 213 9.56 3.03 1.99
CA LYS A 213 8.83 2.02 1.19
C LYS A 213 8.52 0.76 2.00
N ALA A 214 9.41 0.32 2.88
CA ALA A 214 9.14 -0.82 3.76
C ALA A 214 7.93 -0.57 4.67
N ALA A 215 7.84 0.60 5.31
CA ALA A 215 6.67 0.96 6.10
C ALA A 215 5.39 1.03 5.23
N LEU A 216 5.48 1.61 4.01
CA LEU A 216 4.36 1.64 3.08
C LEU A 216 3.88 0.23 2.71
N VAL A 217 4.80 -0.70 2.44
CA VAL A 217 4.47 -2.10 2.13
C VAL A 217 3.74 -2.77 3.29
N ALA A 218 4.22 -2.59 4.52
CA ALA A 218 3.59 -3.18 5.71
C ALA A 218 2.15 -2.69 5.93
N GLY A 219 1.87 -1.43 5.59
CA GLY A 219 0.53 -0.85 5.66
C GLY A 219 -0.37 -1.19 4.47
N MET A 220 0.22 -1.37 3.29
CA MET A 220 -0.53 -1.63 2.06
C MET A 220 -0.82 -3.12 1.85
N TYR A 221 -0.08 -4.03 2.48
CA TYR A 221 -0.38 -5.46 2.40
C TYR A 221 -1.84 -5.75 2.81
N PRO A 222 -2.63 -6.50 2.00
CA PRO A 222 -2.27 -7.32 0.83
C PRO A 222 -2.46 -6.64 -0.54
N ASN A 223 -2.56 -5.32 -0.63
CA ASN A 223 -2.68 -4.55 -1.88
C ASN A 223 -1.37 -4.54 -2.67
N LEU A 224 -1.06 -5.68 -3.26
CA LEU A 224 0.12 -5.91 -4.11
C LEU A 224 -0.29 -6.28 -5.52
N VAL A 225 0.58 -5.91 -6.44
CA VAL A 225 0.50 -6.24 -7.86
C VAL A 225 1.86 -6.75 -8.31
N HIS A 226 1.83 -7.88 -9.00
CA HIS A 226 2.98 -8.46 -9.66
C HIS A 226 3.01 -8.07 -11.14
N VAL A 227 4.20 -7.82 -11.67
CA VAL A 227 4.45 -7.54 -13.07
C VAL A 227 4.82 -8.84 -13.78
N ASP A 228 3.95 -9.32 -14.66
CA ASP A 228 4.33 -10.38 -15.57
C ASP A 228 5.13 -9.77 -16.74
N ARG A 229 6.44 -10.00 -16.76
CA ARG A 229 7.36 -9.49 -17.79
C ARG A 229 7.17 -10.16 -19.16
N GLN A 230 6.60 -11.36 -19.22
CA GLN A 230 6.39 -12.07 -20.48
C GLN A 230 5.18 -11.51 -21.21
N SER A 231 4.06 -11.35 -20.50
CA SER A 231 2.82 -10.82 -21.08
C SER A 231 2.70 -9.30 -20.97
N LEU A 232 3.60 -8.65 -20.23
CA LEU A 232 3.61 -7.21 -19.94
C LEU A 232 2.29 -6.72 -19.34
N VAL A 233 1.71 -7.54 -18.46
CA VAL A 233 0.48 -7.22 -17.73
C VAL A 233 0.73 -7.17 -16.23
N LEU A 234 -0.13 -6.41 -15.55
CA LEU A 234 -0.17 -6.35 -14.10
C LEU A 234 -1.23 -7.32 -13.58
N THR A 235 -0.85 -8.15 -12.61
CA THR A 235 -1.71 -9.16 -11.99
C THR A 235 -1.82 -8.93 -10.49
N ALA A 236 -3.02 -9.03 -9.95
CA ALA A 236 -3.31 -9.05 -8.51
C ALA A 236 -3.98 -10.39 -8.15
N PRO A 237 -4.07 -10.77 -6.86
CA PRO A 237 -4.53 -12.10 -6.43
C PRO A 237 -5.91 -12.48 -6.99
N LYS A 238 -6.83 -11.50 -7.07
CA LYS A 238 -8.20 -11.69 -7.56
C LYS A 238 -8.41 -11.19 -8.99
N GLU A 239 -7.43 -10.49 -9.58
CA GLU A 239 -7.58 -9.76 -10.84
C GLU A 239 -6.41 -10.05 -11.78
N LYS A 240 -6.69 -10.78 -12.87
CA LYS A 240 -5.67 -11.18 -13.86
C LYS A 240 -5.22 -10.05 -14.78
N LYS A 241 -5.96 -8.94 -14.86
CA LYS A 241 -5.64 -7.80 -15.74
C LYS A 241 -5.92 -6.48 -15.04
N VAL A 242 -4.86 -5.89 -14.51
CA VAL A 242 -4.86 -4.61 -13.82
C VAL A 242 -4.20 -3.54 -14.69
N ARG A 243 -4.63 -2.29 -14.56
CA ARG A 243 -4.04 -1.12 -15.24
C ARG A 243 -3.70 -0.02 -14.25
N LEU A 244 -2.68 0.75 -14.57
CA LEU A 244 -2.34 1.95 -13.81
C LEU A 244 -3.34 3.05 -14.15
N HIS A 245 -4.01 3.59 -13.15
CA HIS A 245 -4.97 4.67 -13.35
C HIS A 245 -4.31 5.89 -14.02
N PRO A 246 -4.97 6.61 -14.95
CA PRO A 246 -4.36 7.70 -15.70
C PRO A 246 -3.78 8.86 -14.87
N THR A 247 -4.22 9.01 -13.62
CA THR A 247 -3.69 10.03 -12.70
C THR A 247 -2.39 9.61 -12.01
N SER A 248 -2.05 8.32 -12.03
CA SER A 248 -0.79 7.81 -11.48
C SER A 248 0.38 8.29 -12.35
N VAL A 249 1.47 8.71 -11.71
CA VAL A 249 2.70 9.08 -12.40
C VAL A 249 3.38 7.89 -13.07
N LEU A 250 3.05 6.66 -12.66
CA LEU A 250 3.53 5.43 -13.28
C LEU A 250 2.78 5.12 -14.60
N SER A 251 1.56 5.66 -14.79
CA SER A 251 0.73 5.39 -15.97
C SER A 251 1.25 6.05 -17.26
N GLN A 252 2.39 6.76 -17.19
CA GLN A 252 2.79 7.67 -18.26
C GLN A 252 3.52 7.01 -19.44
N PRO A 253 3.06 7.27 -20.67
CA PRO A 253 3.82 7.01 -21.89
C PRO A 253 4.82 8.15 -22.08
N GLN A 254 6.12 7.84 -22.16
CA GLN A 254 7.15 8.84 -22.50
C GLN A 254 7.03 9.39 -23.94
N TYR A 255 6.06 8.98 -24.74
CA TYR A 255 6.10 9.24 -26.18
C TYR A 255 4.80 9.84 -26.71
N LYS A 256 4.92 11.06 -27.24
CA LYS A 256 3.89 11.82 -27.99
C LYS A 256 3.33 11.08 -29.23
N LYS A 257 3.69 9.81 -29.48
CA LYS A 257 3.39 9.07 -30.71
C LYS A 257 2.81 7.66 -30.50
N ILE A 258 2.59 7.22 -29.26
CA ILE A 258 2.18 5.83 -28.98
C ILE A 258 0.66 5.76 -28.71
N PRO A 259 -0.10 4.88 -29.40
CA PRO A 259 -1.53 4.66 -29.13
C PRO A 259 -1.81 4.27 -27.66
N PRO A 260 -2.98 4.58 -27.10
CA PRO A 260 -3.29 4.40 -25.66
C PRO A 260 -3.20 2.96 -25.15
N VAL A 261 -3.33 1.95 -26.03
CA VAL A 261 -3.13 0.53 -25.70
C VAL A 261 -1.65 0.21 -25.47
N ASN A 262 -0.77 0.77 -26.30
CA ASN A 262 0.68 0.56 -26.24
C ASN A 262 1.34 1.35 -25.08
N GLY A 263 0.66 2.39 -24.58
CA GLY A 263 1.18 3.21 -23.47
C GLY A 263 1.27 2.47 -22.13
N GLN A 264 0.32 1.57 -21.84
CA GLN A 264 0.35 0.77 -20.61
C GLN A 264 1.45 -0.28 -20.66
N THR A 265 1.59 -0.99 -21.79
CA THR A 265 2.67 -1.96 -22.01
C THR A 265 4.04 -1.32 -21.87
N ALA A 266 4.24 -0.13 -22.47
CA ALA A 266 5.49 0.61 -22.32
C ALA A 266 5.74 1.07 -20.87
N ALA A 267 4.70 1.48 -20.15
CA ALA A 267 4.81 1.85 -18.75
C ALA A 267 5.22 0.65 -17.88
N VAL A 268 4.61 -0.52 -18.08
CA VAL A 268 4.94 -1.77 -17.39
C VAL A 268 6.37 -2.21 -17.70
N GLN A 269 6.78 -2.13 -18.97
CA GLN A 269 8.14 -2.46 -19.39
C GLN A 269 9.19 -1.55 -18.73
N ALA A 270 8.86 -0.28 -18.50
CA ALA A 270 9.76 0.69 -17.88
C ALA A 270 9.88 0.55 -16.35
N LEU A 271 9.09 -0.31 -15.69
CA LEU A 271 9.15 -0.49 -14.24
C LEU A 271 10.47 -1.17 -13.84
N PRO A 272 11.18 -0.66 -12.82
CA PRO A 272 12.49 -1.19 -12.43
C PRO A 272 12.43 -2.51 -11.66
N THR A 273 11.29 -2.85 -11.06
CA THR A 273 11.09 -4.12 -10.32
C THR A 273 9.72 -4.69 -10.62
N ASP A 274 9.50 -5.93 -10.21
CA ASP A 274 8.32 -6.71 -10.57
C ASP A 274 7.15 -6.57 -9.58
N TRP A 275 7.30 -5.72 -8.57
CA TRP A 275 6.32 -5.57 -7.50
C TRP A 275 5.89 -4.12 -7.31
N LEU A 276 4.59 -3.94 -7.13
CA LEU A 276 3.97 -2.66 -6.83
C LEU A 276 3.00 -2.80 -5.67
N ILE A 277 2.97 -1.80 -4.80
CA ILE A 277 1.87 -1.58 -3.87
C ILE A 277 0.91 -0.52 -4.44
N TYR A 278 -0.35 -0.58 -4.03
CA TYR A 278 -1.37 0.40 -4.37
C TYR A 278 -2.29 0.67 -3.19
N ASP A 279 -2.93 1.85 -3.20
CA ASP A 279 -3.87 2.27 -2.16
C ASP A 279 -5.30 1.79 -2.48
N GLU A 280 -5.82 2.23 -3.62
CA GLU A 280 -7.17 1.88 -4.07
C GLU A 280 -7.17 1.11 -5.39
N MET A 281 -8.09 0.15 -5.51
CA MET A 281 -8.44 -0.46 -6.78
C MET A 281 -9.89 -0.13 -7.13
N THR A 282 -10.10 0.42 -8.32
CA THR A 282 -11.44 0.70 -8.84
C THR A 282 -11.70 -0.10 -10.11
N ARG A 283 -12.89 -0.71 -10.18
CA ARG A 283 -13.30 -1.48 -11.34
C ARG A 283 -14.15 -0.63 -12.26
N ALA A 284 -13.71 -0.47 -13.50
CA ALA A 284 -14.50 0.11 -14.58
C ALA A 284 -14.78 -0.99 -15.61
N HIS A 285 -16.01 -1.49 -15.67
CA HIS A 285 -16.42 -2.62 -16.52
C HIS A 285 -15.59 -3.91 -16.25
N ARG A 286 -14.78 -4.33 -17.23
CA ARG A 286 -13.92 -5.54 -17.17
C ARG A 286 -12.47 -5.25 -16.79
N ILE A 287 -12.17 -4.01 -16.41
CA ILE A 287 -10.80 -3.56 -16.16
C ILE A 287 -10.69 -3.01 -14.74
N ALA A 288 -9.77 -3.57 -13.96
CA ALA A 288 -9.35 -3.03 -12.68
C ALA A 288 -8.28 -1.94 -12.89
N ASN A 289 -8.48 -0.77 -12.29
CA ASN A 289 -7.52 0.32 -12.29
C ASN A 289 -7.04 0.57 -10.87
N ILE A 290 -5.72 0.52 -10.66
CA ILE A 290 -5.09 0.83 -9.39
C ILE A 290 -4.65 2.29 -9.33
N ARG A 291 -4.81 2.90 -8.15
CA ARG A 291 -4.45 4.30 -7.86
C ARG A 291 -3.40 4.34 -6.76
N CYS A 292 -2.68 5.47 -6.74
CA CYS A 292 -1.58 5.75 -5.82
C CYS A 292 -0.61 4.56 -5.70
N CYS A 293 0.21 4.35 -6.73
CA CYS A 293 1.06 3.18 -6.83
C CYS A 293 2.51 3.50 -6.43
N SER A 294 3.22 2.53 -5.86
CA SER A 294 4.66 2.61 -5.63
C SER A 294 5.35 1.30 -6.03
N VAL A 295 6.44 1.42 -6.78
CA VAL A 295 7.29 0.27 -7.10
C VAL A 295 8.13 -0.10 -5.87
N VAL A 296 8.20 -1.39 -5.56
CA VAL A 296 8.88 -1.94 -4.37
C VAL A 296 9.76 -3.12 -4.75
N THR A 297 10.78 -3.42 -3.95
CA THR A 297 11.71 -4.51 -4.26
C THR A 297 11.14 -5.85 -3.79
N PRO A 298 11.52 -6.98 -4.41
CA PRO A 298 11.15 -8.31 -3.91
C PRO A 298 11.56 -8.54 -2.46
N VAL A 299 12.73 -8.03 -2.03
CA VAL A 299 13.20 -8.12 -0.63
C VAL A 299 12.28 -7.38 0.32
N THR A 300 11.79 -6.20 -0.07
CA THR A 300 10.82 -5.45 0.75
C THR A 300 9.50 -6.22 0.88
N VAL A 301 9.05 -6.87 -0.20
CA VAL A 301 7.85 -7.73 -0.15
C VAL A 301 8.11 -8.94 0.75
N ALA A 302 9.27 -9.59 0.63
CA ALA A 302 9.64 -10.74 1.45
C ALA A 302 9.60 -10.48 2.96
N LEU A 303 10.07 -9.30 3.37
CA LEU A 303 10.22 -8.94 4.78
C LEU A 303 8.95 -8.36 5.43
N PHE A 304 8.09 -7.69 4.65
CA PHE A 304 6.98 -6.89 5.19
C PHE A 304 5.60 -7.36 4.74
N CYS A 305 5.51 -8.46 3.98
CA CYS A 305 4.26 -9.07 3.56
C CYS A 305 4.09 -10.48 4.15
N GLY A 306 2.84 -10.93 4.20
CA GLY A 306 2.47 -12.16 4.88
C GLY A 306 2.10 -11.93 6.35
N PRO A 307 1.74 -13.01 7.06
CA PRO A 307 1.44 -12.96 8.48
C PRO A 307 2.71 -12.68 9.29
N ALA A 308 2.57 -12.06 10.46
CA ALA A 308 3.68 -11.79 11.37
C ALA A 308 4.47 -13.05 11.80
N ARG A 309 3.84 -14.23 11.72
CA ARG A 309 4.47 -15.53 11.97
C ARG A 309 4.28 -16.43 10.75
N LEU A 310 5.37 -16.69 10.05
CA LEU A 310 5.37 -17.67 8.96
C LEU A 310 5.29 -19.10 9.52
N PRO A 311 4.57 -20.01 8.83
CA PRO A 311 4.55 -21.42 9.23
C PRO A 311 5.93 -22.06 9.00
N SER A 312 6.23 -23.13 9.74
CA SER A 312 7.53 -23.81 9.68
C SER A 312 7.86 -24.41 8.31
N ASN A 313 6.86 -24.60 7.45
CA ASN A 313 6.98 -25.09 6.08
C ASN A 313 6.99 -23.98 5.02
N ALA A 314 7.15 -22.72 5.43
CA ALA A 314 7.16 -21.56 4.53
C ALA A 314 8.34 -21.59 3.54
N LEU A 315 9.50 -22.11 3.96
CA LEU A 315 10.64 -22.29 3.08
C LEU A 315 10.67 -23.74 2.56
N GLN A 316 10.50 -23.91 1.25
CA GLN A 316 10.54 -25.20 0.59
C GLN A 316 11.74 -25.22 -0.37
N ALA A 317 12.71 -26.09 -0.13
CA ALA A 317 13.78 -26.33 -1.10
C ALA A 317 13.15 -26.89 -2.40
N SER A 318 13.53 -26.34 -3.56
CA SER A 318 13.13 -27.01 -4.80
C SER A 318 13.82 -28.36 -4.85
N ALA A 319 13.03 -29.44 -4.90
CA ALA A 319 13.57 -30.74 -5.28
C ALA A 319 14.11 -30.56 -6.71
N SER A 320 15.41 -30.76 -6.89
CA SER A 320 16.02 -30.90 -8.21
C SER A 320 15.12 -31.80 -9.06
N CYS A 321 14.73 -31.33 -10.24
CA CYS A 321 14.13 -32.21 -11.24
C CYS A 321 15.15 -33.32 -11.53
N GLU A 322 14.99 -34.48 -10.89
CA GLU A 322 15.51 -35.73 -11.42
C GLU A 322 14.79 -35.95 -12.74
N GLY A 323 15.41 -35.48 -13.83
CA GLY A 323 15.01 -35.87 -15.16
C GLY A 323 15.12 -37.37 -15.27
N ASP A 324 14.02 -38.01 -15.66
CA ASP A 324 13.98 -39.40 -16.12
C ASP A 324 15.23 -39.68 -16.98
N ARG A 325 16.16 -40.45 -16.42
CA ARG A 325 17.27 -41.04 -17.16
C ARG A 325 16.70 -42.13 -18.07
N VAL A 326 16.17 -41.74 -19.22
CA VAL A 326 16.15 -42.65 -20.38
C VAL A 326 17.57 -42.65 -20.93
N SER A 327 18.21 -43.81 -20.81
CA SER A 327 19.53 -44.12 -21.34
C SER A 327 19.58 -43.94 -22.86
N SER A 328 20.46 -43.07 -23.34
CA SER A 328 21.06 -43.21 -24.65
C SER A 328 22.50 -42.69 -24.62
N ASP A 329 23.44 -43.62 -24.74
CA ASP A 329 24.86 -43.34 -25.01
C ASP A 329 25.01 -42.43 -26.23
N SER A 330 25.73 -41.31 -26.09
CA SER A 330 26.92 -41.00 -26.88
C SER A 330 27.36 -39.52 -26.75
N SER A 331 28.64 -39.38 -26.37
CA SER A 331 29.64 -38.42 -26.87
C SER A 331 29.54 -36.91 -26.60
N ASP A 332 30.54 -36.43 -25.86
CA ASP A 332 31.26 -35.14 -25.89
C ASP A 332 30.54 -33.86 -26.35
N SER A 333 30.31 -32.95 -25.39
CA SER A 333 30.62 -31.51 -25.54
C SER A 333 30.40 -30.72 -24.24
N GLU A 334 31.46 -30.03 -23.83
CA GLU A 334 31.51 -28.78 -23.04
C GLU A 334 30.82 -28.74 -21.66
N MET A 335 31.63 -28.66 -20.60
CA MET A 335 31.19 -28.24 -19.28
C MET A 335 30.74 -26.76 -19.33
N GLU A 336 29.45 -26.53 -19.58
CA GLU A 336 28.78 -25.38 -19.00
C GLU A 336 28.75 -25.59 -17.49
N ASP A 337 29.42 -24.70 -16.76
CA ASP A 337 29.37 -24.57 -15.32
C ASP A 337 27.94 -24.13 -14.92
N ARG A 338 26.98 -25.06 -15.01
CA ARG A 338 25.64 -24.90 -14.45
C ARG A 338 25.78 -25.06 -12.96
N THR A 339 26.18 -23.97 -12.29
CA THR A 339 25.83 -23.79 -10.89
C THR A 339 24.31 -23.91 -10.81
N THR A 340 23.82 -25.09 -10.45
CA THR A 340 22.43 -25.29 -10.05
C THR A 340 22.27 -24.45 -8.78
N SER A 341 21.94 -23.16 -8.95
CA SER A 341 21.53 -22.32 -7.84
C SER A 341 20.37 -23.06 -7.18
N ASN A 342 20.59 -23.56 -5.97
CA ASN A 342 19.54 -24.19 -5.18
C ASN A 342 18.52 -23.11 -4.84
N VAL A 343 17.54 -22.93 -5.73
CA VAL A 343 16.48 -21.93 -5.55
C VAL A 343 15.44 -22.54 -4.63
N SER A 344 15.23 -21.92 -3.47
CA SER A 344 14.14 -22.24 -2.55
C SER A 344 12.91 -21.39 -2.86
N LEU A 345 11.74 -21.91 -2.53
CA LEU A 345 10.47 -21.21 -2.61
C LEU A 345 10.06 -20.73 -1.21
N LEU A 346 9.98 -19.42 -1.02
CA LEU A 346 9.45 -18.79 0.18
C LEU A 346 7.95 -18.50 -0.01
N LYS A 347 7.12 -19.18 0.77
CA LYS A 347 5.66 -18.99 0.81
C LYS A 347 5.32 -17.99 1.93
N LEU A 348 4.89 -16.79 1.55
CA LEU A 348 4.47 -15.75 2.51
C LEU A 348 2.97 -15.79 2.78
N ASP A 349 2.19 -16.17 1.77
CA ASP A 349 0.74 -16.35 1.85
C ASP A 349 0.32 -17.35 0.76
N GLU A 350 -0.94 -17.81 0.76
CA GLU A 350 -1.50 -18.77 -0.20
C GLU A 350 -1.29 -18.38 -1.67
N TRP A 351 -1.22 -17.07 -1.94
CA TRP A 351 -1.05 -16.52 -3.28
C TRP A 351 0.32 -15.86 -3.49
N LEU A 352 1.09 -15.63 -2.42
CA LEU A 352 2.33 -14.86 -2.45
C LEU A 352 3.54 -15.75 -2.23
N HIS A 353 4.25 -16.02 -3.32
CA HIS A 353 5.41 -16.88 -3.36
C HIS A 353 6.61 -16.15 -3.98
N LEU A 354 7.77 -16.26 -3.35
CA LEU A 354 9.02 -15.67 -3.85
C LEU A 354 10.08 -16.77 -4.03
N ARG A 355 10.88 -16.63 -5.09
CA ARG A 355 12.07 -17.47 -5.28
C ARG A 355 13.24 -16.81 -4.57
N VAL A 356 13.93 -17.57 -3.75
CA VAL A 356 15.04 -17.11 -2.91
C VAL A 356 16.20 -18.09 -3.07
N ASP A 357 17.41 -17.59 -3.20
CA ASP A 357 18.59 -18.45 -3.19
C ASP A 357 18.76 -19.09 -1.81
N SER A 358 19.17 -20.36 -1.74
CA SER A 358 19.19 -21.12 -0.48
C SER A 358 20.02 -20.51 0.67
N GLU A 359 20.88 -19.54 0.40
CA GLU A 359 21.73 -18.86 1.38
C GLU A 359 21.11 -17.58 1.99
N VAL A 360 20.03 -17.06 1.38
CA VAL A 360 19.31 -15.82 1.77
C VAL A 360 18.06 -16.18 2.55
#